data_AF-A0A1V1W810-F1
#
_entry.id   AF-A0A1V1W810-F1
#
_cell.length_a   1.000
_cell.length_b   1.000
_cell.length_c   1.000
_cell.angle_alpha   90.00
_cell.angle_beta   90.00
_cell.angle_gamma   90.00
#
_symmetry.space_group_name_H-M   'P 1'
#
loop_
_entity.id
_entity.type
_entity.pdbx_description
1 polymer ?
#
loop_
_entity_poly.entity_id
_entity_poly.type
_entity_poly.pdbx_seq_one_letter_code
_entity_poly.pdbx_strand_id
1 'polypeptide(L)'
;MSAVAERISIAMEMVQGCERCLQSHIDAARGLRIGEDEIELARHGTSSGPRYAAMIAYGLQVYREPTIISDEQIEALRSHGFSDREIADVDGLVAPNVLTGGFNLVAGLQSDPGHVA
;
A
#
# COMPACT_ATOMS: atom_id res chain seq x y z
N MET A 1 10.44 -6.72 1.40
CA MET A 1 8.97 -6.53 1.49
C MET A 1 8.31 -7.21 0.29
N SER A 2 7.02 -7.53 0.35
CA SER A 2 6.33 -8.30 -0.70
C SER A 2 5.77 -7.40 -1.80
N ALA A 3 5.48 -7.96 -2.98
CA ALA A 3 4.90 -7.21 -4.10
C ALA A 3 3.49 -6.66 -3.80
N VAL A 4 2.76 -7.30 -2.88
CA VAL A 4 1.47 -6.82 -2.35
C VAL A 4 1.70 -5.60 -1.46
N ALA A 5 2.68 -5.69 -0.55
CA ALA A 5 2.95 -4.64 0.42
C ALA A 5 3.31 -3.31 -0.25
N GLU A 6 4.20 -3.32 -1.25
CA GLU A 6 4.59 -2.09 -1.93
C GLU A 6 3.43 -1.42 -2.67
N ARG A 7 2.52 -2.21 -3.28
CA ARG A 7 1.34 -1.64 -3.96
C ARG A 7 0.38 -0.98 -2.97
N ILE A 8 0.17 -1.60 -1.80
CA ILE A 8 -0.67 -1.02 -0.74
C ILE A 8 -0.04 0.26 -0.21
N SER A 9 1.26 0.23 0.08
CA SER A 9 2.00 1.40 0.55
C SER A 9 1.96 2.55 -0.46
N ILE A 10 2.19 2.31 -1.75
CA ILE A 10 2.04 3.33 -2.79
C ILE A 10 0.63 3.95 -2.76
N ALA A 11 -0.41 3.11 -2.70
CA ALA A 11 -1.79 3.57 -2.64
C ALA A 11 -2.07 4.40 -1.38
N MET A 12 -1.57 3.96 -0.22
CA MET A 12 -1.73 4.68 1.05
C MET A 12 -1.03 6.04 1.02
N GLU A 13 0.20 6.10 0.53
CA GLU A 13 0.98 7.35 0.51
C GLU A 13 0.44 8.38 -0.49
N MET A 14 -0.25 7.93 -1.54
CA MET A 14 -1.06 8.83 -2.38
C MET A 14 -2.22 9.48 -1.62
N VAL A 15 -2.76 8.82 -0.59
CA VAL A 15 -3.84 9.36 0.25
C VAL A 15 -3.28 10.18 1.41
N GLN A 16 -2.21 9.70 2.04
CA GLN A 16 -1.57 10.36 3.19
C GLN A 16 -0.76 11.59 2.79
N GLY A 17 -0.22 11.61 1.57
CA GLY A 17 0.50 12.75 1.00
C GLY A 17 2.00 12.81 1.34
N CYS A 18 2.60 11.74 1.89
CA CYS A 18 4.06 11.70 2.12
C CYS A 18 4.79 11.38 0.81
N GLU A 19 5.20 12.40 0.06
CA GLU A 19 5.91 12.23 -1.22
C GLU A 19 7.23 11.45 -1.08
N ARG A 20 7.97 11.65 0.02
CA ARG A 20 9.19 10.90 0.32
C ARG A 20 8.93 9.40 0.50
N CYS A 21 7.86 9.08 1.22
CA CYS A 21 7.45 7.70 1.49
C CYS A 21 6.99 7.04 0.19
N LEU A 22 6.16 7.75 -0.58
CA LEU A 22 5.71 7.34 -1.91
C LEU A 22 6.89 7.01 -2.83
N GLN A 23 7.90 7.89 -2.91
CA GLN A 23 9.08 7.64 -3.73
C GLN A 23 9.87 6.41 -3.25
N SER A 24 10.03 6.25 -1.93
CA SER A 24 10.71 5.09 -1.33
C SER A 24 10.01 3.77 -1.69
N HIS A 25 8.67 3.74 -1.66
CA HIS A 25 7.89 2.56 -2.01
C HIS A 25 7.85 2.29 -3.52
N ILE A 26 7.94 3.32 -4.36
CA ILE A 26 8.11 3.15 -5.81
C ILE A 26 9.46 2.53 -6.14
N ASP A 27 10.54 2.99 -5.51
CA ASP A 27 11.87 2.44 -5.74
C ASP A 27 11.97 0.99 -5.23
N ALA A 28 11.34 0.68 -4.10
CA ALA A 28 11.18 -0.69 -3.63
C ALA A 28 10.36 -1.55 -4.61
N ALA A 29 9.26 -1.03 -5.16
CA ALA A 29 8.44 -1.72 -6.15
C ALA A 29 9.22 -2.03 -7.43
N ARG A 30 10.03 -1.08 -7.92
CA ARG A 30 10.97 -1.28 -9.04
C ARG A 30 12.01 -2.34 -8.73
N GLY A 31 12.56 -2.35 -7.51
CA GLY A 31 13.45 -3.40 -7.03
C GLY A 31 12.82 -4.80 -7.05
N LEU A 32 11.49 -4.89 -6.87
CA LEU A 32 10.70 -6.12 -7.02
C LEU A 32 10.25 -6.42 -8.45
N ARG A 33 10.69 -5.63 -9.44
CA ARG A 33 10.32 -5.74 -10.86
C ARG A 33 8.83 -5.58 -11.12
N ILE A 34 8.14 -4.76 -10.33
CA ILE A 34 6.78 -4.33 -10.62
C ILE A 34 6.86 -3.34 -11.79
N GLY A 35 6.07 -3.56 -12.85
CA GLY A 35 6.06 -2.68 -14.02
C GLY A 35 5.50 -1.29 -13.71
N GLU A 36 5.93 -0.27 -14.45
CA GLU A 36 5.49 1.11 -14.23
C GLU A 36 3.96 1.27 -14.36
N ASP A 37 3.31 0.55 -15.29
CA ASP A 37 1.84 0.56 -15.41
C ASP A 37 1.15 0.06 -14.13
N GLU A 38 1.73 -0.94 -13.46
CA GLU A 38 1.22 -1.46 -12.20
C GLU A 38 1.48 -0.51 -11.03
N ILE A 39 2.60 0.21 -11.06
CA ILE A 39 2.90 1.28 -10.09
C ILE A 39 1.88 2.42 -10.24
N GLU A 40 1.56 2.81 -11.48
CA GLU A 40 0.56 3.84 -11.75
C GLU A 40 -0.83 3.41 -11.31
N LEU A 41 -1.22 2.16 -11.60
CA LEU A 41 -2.48 1.61 -11.09
C LEU A 41 -2.51 1.59 -9.56
N ALA A 42 -1.40 1.25 -8.90
CA ALA A 42 -1.31 1.29 -7.44
C ALA A 42 -1.46 2.71 -6.89
N ARG A 43 -0.94 3.74 -7.58
CA ARG A 43 -1.19 5.15 -7.21
C ARG A 43 -2.67 5.51 -7.26
N HIS A 44 -3.42 4.89 -8.16
CA HIS A 44 -4.88 5.01 -8.25
C HIS A 44 -5.64 4.06 -7.31
N GLY A 45 -4.94 3.32 -6.45
CA GLY A 45 -5.55 2.39 -5.50
C GLY A 45 -6.06 1.10 -6.14
N THR A 46 -5.45 0.64 -7.24
CA THR A 46 -5.88 -0.56 -7.97
C THR A 46 -4.71 -1.32 -8.62
N SER A 47 -5.01 -2.40 -9.34
CA SER A 47 -4.06 -3.19 -10.14
C SER A 47 -4.80 -3.86 -11.30
N SER A 48 -4.09 -4.21 -12.37
CA SER A 48 -4.64 -5.02 -13.47
C SER A 48 -4.97 -6.45 -13.02
N GLY A 49 -4.30 -6.93 -11.97
CA GLY A 49 -4.57 -8.22 -11.36
C GLY A 49 -5.68 -8.13 -10.32
N PRO A 50 -6.82 -8.84 -10.48
CA PRO A 50 -7.96 -8.72 -9.57
C PRO A 50 -7.60 -9.09 -8.11
N ARG A 51 -6.68 -10.05 -7.93
CA ARG A 51 -6.14 -10.41 -6.62
C ARG A 51 -5.43 -9.22 -5.93
N TYR A 52 -4.56 -8.51 -6.65
CA TYR A 52 -3.85 -7.35 -6.10
C TYR A 52 -4.79 -6.16 -5.90
N ALA A 53 -5.70 -5.91 -6.84
CA ALA A 53 -6.69 -4.83 -6.72
C ALA A 53 -7.55 -5.00 -5.46
N ALA A 54 -8.02 -6.23 -5.17
CA ALA A 54 -8.78 -6.52 -3.96
C ALA A 54 -7.99 -6.22 -2.68
N MET A 55 -6.70 -6.61 -2.62
CA MET A 55 -5.88 -6.37 -1.44
C MET A 55 -5.48 -4.90 -1.26
N ILE A 56 -5.27 -4.15 -2.35
CA ILE A 56 -5.04 -2.70 -2.29
C ILE A 56 -6.29 -1.99 -1.74
N ALA A 57 -7.47 -2.36 -2.26
CA ALA A 57 -8.74 -1.81 -1.78
C ALA A 57 -8.95 -2.10 -0.29
N TYR A 58 -8.65 -3.33 0.15
CA TYR A 58 -8.69 -3.69 1.57
C TYR A 58 -7.72 -2.86 2.42
N GLY A 59 -6.45 -2.75 2.03
CA GLY A 59 -5.47 -1.94 2.77
C GLY A 59 -5.88 -0.46 2.87
N LEU A 60 -6.46 0.11 1.81
CA LEU A 60 -7.02 1.47 1.83
C LEU A 60 -8.23 1.59 2.77
N GLN A 61 -9.08 0.55 2.85
CA GLN A 61 -10.21 0.53 3.78
C GLN A 61 -9.75 0.42 5.23
N VAL A 62 -8.76 -0.44 5.52
CA VAL A 62 -8.14 -0.54 6.85
C VAL A 62 -7.56 0.81 7.28
N TYR A 63 -6.92 1.54 6.35
CA TYR A 63 -6.39 2.87 6.63
C TYR A 63 -7.48 3.93 6.90
N ARG A 64 -8.55 3.95 6.11
CA ARG A 64 -9.56 5.02 6.17
C ARG A 64 -10.66 4.75 7.19
N GLU A 65 -11.26 3.57 7.15
CA GLU A 65 -12.49 3.24 7.87
C GLU A 65 -12.51 1.73 8.22
N PRO A 66 -11.63 1.25 9.13
CA PRO A 66 -11.57 -0.17 9.47
C PRO A 66 -12.86 -0.68 10.13
N THR A 67 -13.67 0.21 10.70
CA THR A 67 -14.93 -0.14 11.40
C THR A 67 -16.04 -0.63 10.47
N ILE A 68 -15.93 -0.41 9.16
CA ILE A 68 -16.93 -0.85 8.18
C ILE A 68 -16.54 -2.13 7.44
N ILE A 69 -15.39 -2.72 7.78
CA ILE A 69 -14.94 -3.98 7.16
C ILE A 69 -15.85 -5.11 7.65
N SER A 70 -16.62 -5.70 6.74
CA SER A 70 -17.54 -6.80 7.06
C SER A 70 -16.90 -8.18 6.83
N ASP A 71 -17.50 -9.21 7.44
CA ASP A 71 -17.11 -10.61 7.21
C ASP A 71 -17.24 -10.99 5.72
N GLU A 72 -18.20 -10.43 4.97
CA GLU A 72 -18.32 -10.68 3.54
C GLU A 72 -17.13 -10.14 2.75
N GLN A 73 -16.57 -9.00 3.17
CA GLN A 73 -15.38 -8.44 2.53
C GLN A 73 -14.14 -9.30 2.82
N ILE A 74 -14.01 -9.82 4.04
CA ILE A 74 -12.93 -10.77 4.38
C ILE A 74 -13.08 -12.06 3.58
N GLU A 75 -14.29 -12.58 3.42
CA GLU A 75 -14.54 -13.79 2.62
C GLU A 75 -14.25 -13.56 1.12
N ALA A 76 -14.56 -12.37 0.60
CA ALA A 76 -14.20 -12.01 -0.77
C ALA A 76 -12.68 -12.05 -0.99
N LEU A 77 -11.87 -11.62 -0.02
CA LEU A 77 -10.41 -11.74 -0.09
C LEU A 77 -9.97 -13.21 -0.11
N ARG A 78 -10.57 -14.08 0.71
CA ARG A 78 -10.29 -15.52 0.69
C ARG A 78 -10.62 -16.15 -0.67
N SER A 79 -11.70 -15.70 -1.32
CA SER A 79 -12.07 -16.16 -2.67
C SER A 79 -11.03 -15.79 -3.75
N HIS A 80 -10.21 -14.77 -3.51
CA HIS A 80 -9.04 -14.42 -4.33
C HIS A 80 -7.77 -15.22 -3.98
N GLY A 81 -7.89 -16.19 -3.06
CA GLY A 81 -6.81 -17.09 -2.65
C GLY A 81 -5.88 -16.52 -1.58
N PHE A 82 -6.30 -15.50 -0.83
CA PHE A 82 -5.54 -14.99 0.31
C PHE A 82 -5.81 -15.83 1.56
N SER A 83 -4.73 -16.12 2.30
CA SER A 83 -4.80 -16.72 3.63
C SER A 83 -5.17 -15.67 4.69
N ASP A 84 -5.75 -16.10 5.81
CA ASP A 84 -6.01 -15.21 6.96
C ASP A 84 -4.73 -14.50 7.44
N ARG A 85 -3.58 -15.17 7.30
CA ARG A 85 -2.28 -14.56 7.58
C ARG A 85 -1.97 -13.41 6.63
N GLU A 86 -2.11 -13.61 5.32
CA GLU A 86 -1.86 -12.53 4.35
C GLU A 86 -2.81 -11.34 4.55
N ILE A 87 -4.05 -11.60 4.97
CA ILE A 87 -5.03 -10.56 5.31
C ILE A 87 -4.56 -9.80 6.55
N ALA A 88 -4.21 -10.50 7.65
CA ALA A 88 -3.71 -9.87 8.87
C ALA A 88 -2.36 -9.15 8.69
N ASP A 89 -1.50 -9.63 7.78
CA ASP A 89 -0.23 -8.99 7.44
C ASP A 89 -0.45 -7.58 6.85
N VAL A 90 -1.61 -7.31 6.23
CA VAL A 90 -1.97 -5.96 5.77
C VAL A 90 -2.25 -5.02 6.93
N ASP A 91 -2.90 -5.47 8.01
CA ASP A 91 -3.07 -4.65 9.21
C ASP A 91 -1.72 -4.27 9.81
N GLY A 92 -0.80 -5.24 9.85
CA GLY A 92 0.59 -5.04 10.26
C GLY A 92 1.40 -4.11 9.34
N LEU A 93 0.98 -3.95 8.08
CA LEU A 93 1.57 -3.02 7.13
C LEU A 93 0.99 -1.61 7.25
N VAL A 94 -0.31 -1.46 7.51
CA VAL A 94 -0.97 -0.14 7.58
C VAL A 94 -0.40 0.70 8.72
N ALA A 95 -0.26 0.13 9.92
CA ALA A 95 0.24 0.85 11.09
C ALA A 95 1.60 1.55 10.89
N PRO A 96 2.66 0.87 10.38
CA PRO A 96 3.94 1.52 10.14
C PRO A 96 3.88 2.59 9.05
N ASN A 97 3.07 2.44 7.99
CA ASN A 97 2.89 3.50 6.97
C ASN A 97 2.30 4.76 7.60
N VAL A 98 1.24 4.63 8.39
CA VAL A 98 0.62 5.78 9.09
C VAL A 98 1.64 6.48 9.99
N LEU A 99 2.41 5.70 10.77
CA LEU A 99 3.42 6.22 11.67
C LEU A 99 4.53 6.96 10.93
N THR A 100 5.16 6.34 9.93
CA THR A 100 6.32 6.91 9.24
C THR A 100 5.93 8.07 8.33
N GLY A 101 4.82 7.94 7.61
CA GLY A 101 4.25 9.02 6.79
C GLY A 101 3.90 10.23 7.65
N GLY A 102 3.20 10.02 8.77
CA GLY A 102 2.83 11.09 9.69
C GLY A 102 4.04 11.75 10.32
N PHE A 103 5.02 10.95 10.76
CA PHE A 103 6.28 11.46 11.29
C PHE A 103 7.03 12.33 10.26
N ASN A 104 7.21 11.83 9.04
CA ASN A 104 7.95 12.54 8.00
C ASN A 104 7.27 13.87 7.63
N LEU A 105 5.94 13.88 7.52
CA LEU A 105 5.15 15.08 7.25
C LEU A 105 5.31 16.12 8.37
N VAL A 106 5.16 15.72 9.63
CA VAL A 106 5.30 16.62 10.79
C VAL A 106 6.74 17.14 10.93
N ALA A 107 7.72 16.30 10.64
CA ALA A 107 9.13 16.67 10.68
C ALA A 107 9.58 17.50 9.46
N GLY A 108 8.72 17.68 8.45
CA GLY A 108 9.06 18.41 7.22
C GLY A 108 10.10 17.70 6.35
N LEU A 109 10.24 16.38 6.48
CA LEU A 109 11.22 15.59 5.73
C LEU A 109 10.73 15.38 4.30
N GLN A 110 11.40 16.01 3.35
CA GLN A 110 11.08 15.94 1.93
C GLN A 110 11.84 14.83 1.21
N SER A 111 11.34 14.47 0.02
CA SER A 111 12.08 13.68 -0.96
C SER A 111 13.37 14.41 -1.34
N ASP A 112 14.51 13.72 -1.34
CA ASP A 112 15.76 14.28 -1.91
C ASP A 112 15.80 13.94 -3.41
N PRO A 113 15.71 14.93 -4.33
CA PRO A 113 15.77 14.69 -5.77
C PRO A 113 17.09 14.07 -6.24
N GLY A 114 18.14 14.09 -5.41
CA GLY A 114 19.46 13.57 -5.74
C GLY A 114 19.77 12.17 -5.19
N HIS A 115 18.87 11.56 -4.41
CA HIS A 115 19.07 10.22 -3.87
C HIS A 115 18.72 9.17 -4.93
N VAL A 116 19.73 8.67 -5.63
CA VAL A 116 19.61 7.44 -6.44
C VAL A 116 19.96 6.27 -5.53
N ALA A 117 18.97 5.41 -5.27
CA ALA A 117 19.17 4.13 -4.58
C ALA A 117 19.88 3.11 -5.48
#